data_AF-A0A6L6JMC9-F1
#
_entry.id   AF-A0A6L6JMC9-F1
#
_cell.length_a   1.000
_cell.length_b   1.000
_cell.length_c   1.000
_cell.angle_alpha   90.00
_cell.angle_beta   90.00
_cell.angle_gamma   90.00
#
_symmetry.space_group_name_H-M   'P 1'
#
loop_
_entity.id
_entity.type
_entity.pdbx_description
1 polymer ?
#
loop_
_entity_poly.entity_id
_entity_poly.type
_entity_poly.pdbx_seq_one_letter_code
_entity_poly.pdbx_strand_id
1 'polypeptide(L)'
;MARNKLTQLQRAADLTSTMLQMAEAGQWSGLPEFQQQRSELLQQSFPLNPQDQTVDTRTIVEIMISENQQLEQLCRKAQKSLQTELSGLNQNRKAVAAYQSS
;
A
#
# COMPACT_ATOMS: atom_id res chain seq x y z
N MET A 1 -1.61 -15.82 -25.77
CA MET A 1 -1.82 -15.81 -24.30
C MET A 1 -0.91 -14.82 -23.56
N ALA A 2 0.30 -14.49 -24.05
CA ALA A 2 1.21 -13.53 -23.40
C ALA A 2 0.69 -12.10 -23.24
N ARG A 3 -0.11 -11.63 -24.21
CA ARG A 3 -0.66 -10.26 -24.21
C ARG A 3 -1.61 -9.98 -23.02
N ASN A 4 -2.16 -11.02 -22.39
CA ASN A 4 -3.06 -10.85 -21.24
C ASN A 4 -2.28 -10.56 -19.95
N LYS A 5 -1.21 -11.33 -19.68
CA LYS A 5 -0.43 -11.18 -18.44
C LYS A 5 0.34 -9.87 -18.35
N LEU A 6 0.94 -9.42 -19.45
CA LEU A 6 1.59 -8.11 -19.48
C LEU A 6 0.59 -6.99 -19.16
N THR A 7 -0.62 -7.05 -19.71
CA THR A 7 -1.69 -6.08 -19.42
C THR A 7 -2.18 -6.17 -17.97
N GLN A 8 -2.31 -7.38 -17.40
CA GLN A 8 -2.67 -7.55 -15.99
C GLN A 8 -1.61 -6.97 -15.05
N LEU A 9 -0.33 -7.18 -15.36
CA LEU A 9 0.77 -6.61 -14.58
C LEU A 9 0.86 -5.09 -14.72
N GLN A 10 0.61 -4.54 -15.92
CA GLN A 10 0.52 -3.09 -16.09
C GLN A 10 -0.58 -2.50 -15.20
N ARG A 11 -1.78 -3.12 -15.19
CA ARG A 11 -2.86 -2.68 -14.31
C ARG A 11 -2.50 -2.80 -12.83
N ALA A 12 -1.80 -3.87 -12.43
CA ALA A 12 -1.34 -4.03 -11.05
C ALA A 12 -0.31 -2.95 -10.65
N ALA A 13 0.55 -2.54 -11.58
CA ALA A 13 1.46 -1.42 -11.40
C ALA A 13 0.71 -0.09 -11.28
N ASP A 14 -0.26 0.18 -12.16
CA ASP A 14 -1.09 1.39 -12.10
C ASP A 14 -1.85 1.50 -10.76
N LEU A 15 -2.37 0.38 -10.25
CA LEU A 15 -2.98 0.31 -8.91
C LEU A 15 -1.96 0.58 -7.80
N THR A 16 -0.74 0.06 -7.92
CA THR A 16 0.34 0.31 -6.94
C THR A 16 0.71 1.79 -6.90
N SER A 17 0.85 2.43 -8.07
CA SER A 17 1.13 3.85 -8.18
C SER A 17 -0.01 4.70 -7.60
N THR A 18 -1.26 4.32 -7.88
CA THR A 18 -2.45 4.97 -7.28
C THR A 18 -2.43 4.85 -5.76
N MET A 19 -2.15 3.66 -5.23
CA MET A 19 -2.05 3.43 -3.79
C MET A 19 -0.91 4.25 -3.16
N LEU A 20 0.23 4.38 -3.84
CA LEU A 20 1.32 5.25 -3.38
C LEU A 20 0.88 6.71 -3.30
N GLN A 21 0.23 7.24 -4.35
CA GLN A 21 -0.30 8.61 -4.35
C GLN A 21 -1.33 8.85 -3.24
N MET A 22 -2.21 7.88 -2.99
CA MET A 22 -3.17 7.95 -1.87
C MET A 22 -2.46 8.01 -0.53
N ALA A 23 -1.42 7.20 -0.32
CA ALA A 23 -0.62 7.22 0.91
C ALA A 23 0.16 8.54 1.09
N GLU A 24 0.71 9.10 0.02
CA GLU A 24 1.35 10.42 0.02
C GLU A 24 0.36 11.53 0.38
N ALA A 25 -0.89 11.43 -0.10
CA ALA A 25 -1.98 12.35 0.20
C ALA A 25 -2.65 12.09 1.57
N GLY A 26 -2.25 11.06 2.32
CA GLY A 26 -2.87 10.68 3.59
C GLY A 26 -4.29 10.10 3.46
N GLN A 27 -4.68 9.64 2.27
CA GLN A 27 -5.99 9.08 1.96
C GLN A 27 -6.03 7.57 2.25
N TRP A 28 -6.05 7.22 3.52
CA TRP A 28 -5.92 5.81 3.96
C TRP A 28 -7.16 4.95 3.74
N SER A 29 -8.35 5.54 3.75
CA SER A 29 -9.63 4.81 3.77
C SER A 29 -9.89 3.97 2.52
N GLY A 30 -9.41 4.41 1.36
CA GLY A 30 -9.61 3.69 0.10
C GLY A 30 -8.52 2.66 -0.24
N LEU A 31 -7.36 2.69 0.44
CA LEU A 31 -6.25 1.77 0.15
C LEU A 31 -6.62 0.28 0.15
N PRO A 32 -7.48 -0.23 1.08
CA PRO A 32 -7.83 -1.65 1.09
C PRO A 32 -8.52 -2.12 -0.19
N GLU A 33 -9.35 -1.29 -0.81
CA GLU A 33 -10.07 -1.63 -2.04
C GLU A 33 -9.10 -1.79 -3.21
N PHE A 34 -8.19 -0.83 -3.40
CA PHE A 34 -7.16 -0.90 -4.43
C PHE A 34 -6.20 -2.08 -4.19
N GLN A 35 -5.85 -2.36 -2.92
CA GLN A 35 -5.03 -3.51 -2.57
C GLN A 35 -5.70 -4.84 -2.94
N GLN A 36 -7.01 -4.96 -2.72
CA GLN A 36 -7.76 -6.15 -3.10
C GLN A 36 -7.73 -6.35 -4.63
N GLN A 37 -8.06 -5.30 -5.39
CA GLN A 37 -8.02 -5.36 -6.86
C GLN A 37 -6.63 -5.72 -7.39
N ARG A 38 -5.57 -5.14 -6.79
CA ARG A 38 -4.18 -5.47 -7.12
C ARG A 38 -3.87 -6.94 -6.82
N SER A 39 -4.29 -7.44 -5.67
CA SER A 39 -4.04 -8.82 -5.26
C SER A 39 -4.67 -9.82 -6.23
N GLU A 40 -5.90 -9.57 -6.68
CA GLU A 40 -6.60 -10.40 -7.66
C GLU A 40 -5.86 -10.44 -9.00
N LEU A 41 -5.39 -9.29 -9.50
CA LEU A 41 -4.59 -9.24 -10.73
C LEU A 41 -3.27 -10.00 -10.62
N LEU A 42 -2.58 -9.89 -9.47
CA LEU A 42 -1.33 -10.61 -9.24
C LEU A 42 -1.56 -12.12 -9.17
N GLN A 43 -2.62 -12.57 -8.49
CA GLN A 43 -2.98 -14.00 -8.45
C GLN A 43 -3.30 -14.57 -9.83
N GLN A 44 -3.89 -13.77 -10.72
CA GLN A 44 -4.18 -14.18 -12.11
C GLN A 44 -2.93 -14.17 -13.00
N SER A 45 -1.96 -13.31 -12.69
CA SER A 45 -0.75 -13.12 -13.50
C SER A 45 0.32 -14.18 -13.20
N PHE A 46 0.50 -14.53 -11.92
CA PHE A 46 1.55 -15.45 -11.49
C PHE A 46 1.08 -16.91 -11.40
N PRO A 47 1.95 -17.91 -11.66
CA PRO A 47 3.34 -17.77 -12.12
C PRO A 47 3.43 -17.35 -13.60
N LEU A 48 4.50 -16.64 -13.98
CA LEU A 48 4.73 -16.22 -15.37
C LEU A 48 5.29 -17.40 -16.20
N ASN A 49 4.74 -17.62 -17.39
CA ASN A 49 5.29 -18.63 -18.30
C ASN A 49 6.57 -18.07 -18.96
N PRO A 50 7.48 -18.92 -19.48
CA PRO A 50 8.72 -18.46 -20.12
C PRO A 50 8.51 -17.42 -21.23
N GLN A 51 7.44 -17.57 -22.02
CA GLN A 51 7.05 -16.62 -23.09
C GLN A 51 6.58 -15.24 -22.59
N ASP A 52 6.23 -15.13 -21.29
CA ASP A 52 5.76 -13.90 -20.65
C ASP A 52 6.91 -13.16 -19.94
N GLN A 53 8.08 -13.80 -19.78
CA GLN A 53 9.27 -13.26 -19.12
C GLN A 53 10.08 -12.37 -20.08
N THR A 54 9.44 -11.30 -20.54
CA THR A 54 10.07 -10.29 -21.40
C THR A 54 10.76 -9.21 -20.57
N VAL A 55 11.57 -8.37 -21.24
CA VAL A 55 12.17 -7.18 -20.62
C VAL A 55 11.08 -6.25 -20.07
N ASP A 56 10.00 -6.03 -20.82
CA ASP A 56 8.89 -5.17 -20.38
C ASP A 56 8.22 -5.70 -19.09
N THR A 57 7.93 -6.99 -19.05
CA THR A 57 7.36 -7.64 -17.86
C THR A 57 8.26 -7.47 -16.65
N ARG A 58 9.58 -7.63 -16.84
CA ARG A 58 10.57 -7.42 -15.78
C ARG A 58 10.56 -5.97 -15.29
N THR A 59 10.62 -5.00 -16.20
CA THR A 59 10.63 -3.58 -15.86
C THR A 59 9.38 -3.18 -15.07
N ILE A 60 8.19 -3.64 -15.48
CA ILE A 60 6.93 -3.37 -14.76
C ILE A 60 6.98 -3.95 -13.35
N VAL A 61 7.45 -5.19 -13.17
CA VAL A 61 7.57 -5.81 -11.86
C VAL A 61 8.57 -5.07 -10.97
N GLU A 62 9.70 -4.64 -11.51
CA GLU A 62 10.72 -3.87 -10.77
C GLU A 62 10.19 -2.50 -10.30
N ILE A 63 9.46 -1.78 -11.16
CA ILE A 63 8.79 -0.52 -10.80
C ILE A 63 7.78 -0.77 -9.67
N MET A 64 6.92 -1.77 -9.85
CA MET A 64 5.88 -2.10 -8.86
C MET A 64 6.48 -2.50 -7.50
N ILE A 65 7.61 -3.22 -7.47
CA ILE A 65 8.33 -3.53 -6.23
C ILE A 65 8.83 -2.26 -5.56
N SER A 66 9.46 -1.36 -6.33
CA SER A 66 10.00 -0.09 -5.82
C SER A 66 8.90 0.78 -5.21
N GLU A 67 7.78 0.97 -5.92
CA GLU A 67 6.64 1.74 -5.42
C GLU A 67 5.99 1.09 -4.20
N ASN A 68 5.86 -0.25 -4.19
CA ASN A 68 5.30 -0.96 -3.05
C ASN A 68 6.18 -0.81 -1.79
N GLN A 69 7.51 -0.80 -1.93
CA GLN A 69 8.42 -0.54 -0.80
C GLN A 69 8.23 0.87 -0.22
N GLN A 70 8.04 1.87 -1.07
CA GLN A 70 7.75 3.24 -0.62
C GLN A 70 6.39 3.31 0.09
N LEU A 71 5.36 2.66 -0.47
CA LEU A 71 4.05 2.56 0.14
C LEU A 71 4.11 1.90 1.53
N GLU A 72 4.84 0.79 1.67
CA GLU A 72 5.02 0.11 2.96
C GLU A 72 5.67 1.03 4.01
N GLN A 73 6.65 1.84 3.62
CA GLN A 73 7.29 2.80 4.52
C GLN A 73 6.30 3.87 4.98
N LEU A 74 5.47 4.41 4.08
CA LEU A 74 4.44 5.39 4.41
C LEU A 74 3.39 4.80 5.37
N CYS A 75 2.92 3.57 5.11
CA CYS A 75 1.98 2.88 5.99
C CYS A 75 2.56 2.68 7.39
N ARG A 76 3.82 2.22 7.51
CA ARG A 76 4.49 2.05 8.82
C ARG A 76 4.65 3.38 9.56
N LYS A 77 5.00 4.46 8.83
CA LYS A 77 5.13 5.81 9.41
C LYS A 77 3.78 6.31 9.92
N ALA A 78 2.71 6.15 9.14
CA ALA A 78 1.35 6.54 9.53
C ALA A 78 0.87 5.76 10.77
N GLN A 79 1.08 4.44 10.80
CA GLN A 79 0.76 3.60 11.95
C GLN A 79 1.48 4.05 13.22
N LYS A 80 2.77 4.39 13.12
CA LYS A 80 3.57 4.86 14.26
C LYS A 80 3.11 6.26 14.75
N SER A 81 2.74 7.16 13.83
CA SER A 81 2.18 8.47 14.19
C SER A 81 0.88 8.30 14.98
N LEU A 82 -0.05 7.50 14.45
CA LEU A 82 -1.33 7.23 15.08
C LEU A 82 -1.16 6.61 16.48
N GLN A 83 -0.24 5.66 16.64
CA GLN A 83 0.07 5.07 17.94
C GLN A 83 0.57 6.11 18.95
N THR A 84 1.43 7.03 18.50
CA THR A 84 1.98 8.11 19.33
C THR A 84 0.87 9.07 19.75
N GLU A 85 0.01 9.48 18.82
CA GLU A 85 -1.12 10.38 19.07
C GLU A 85 -2.11 9.78 20.06
N LEU A 86 -2.50 8.51 19.88
CA LEU A 86 -3.38 7.80 20.81
C LEU A 86 -2.78 7.68 22.21
N SER A 87 -1.47 7.46 22.31
CA SER A 87 -0.76 7.39 23.59
C SER A 87 -0.79 8.74 24.32
N GLY A 88 -0.54 9.84 23.58
CA GLY A 88 -0.63 11.20 24.12
C GLY A 88 -2.04 11.57 24.58
N LEU A 89 -3.07 11.23 23.80
CA LEU A 89 -4.48 11.45 24.18
C LEU A 89 -4.83 10.72 25.48
N ASN A 90 -4.40 9.47 25.63
CA ASN A 90 -4.63 8.70 26.85
C ASN A 90 -3.92 9.30 28.08
N GLN A 91 -2.71 9.83 27.91
CA GLN A 91 -1.99 10.51 28.98
C GLN A 91 -2.68 11.82 29.37
N ASN A 92 -3.10 12.64 28.40
CA ASN A 92 -3.84 13.87 28.64
C ASN A 92 -5.16 13.60 29.37
N ARG A 93 -5.89 12.55 28.96
CA ARG A 93 -7.14 12.14 29.63
C ARG A 93 -6.90 11.77 31.09
N LYS A 94 -5.81 11.05 31.39
CA LYS A 94 -5.42 10.72 32.78
C LYS A 94 -5.07 11.97 33.60
N ALA A 95 -4.32 12.90 33.00
CA ALA A 95 -3.96 14.15 33.66
C ALA A 95 -5.20 14.99 34.00
N VAL A 96 -6.11 15.20 33.05
CA VAL A 96 -7.36 15.93 33.27
C VAL A 96 -8.22 15.27 34.35
N ALA A 97 -8.35 13.95 34.32
CA ALA A 97 -9.11 13.22 35.35
C ALA A 97 -8.53 13.42 36.75
N ALA A 98 -7.21 13.44 36.92
CA ALA A 98 -6.56 13.66 38.21
C ALA A 98 -6.82 15.08 38.79
N TYR A 99 -6.89 16.09 37.92
CA TYR A 99 -7.23 17.46 38.32
C TYR A 99 -8.72 17.63 38.67
N GLN A 100 -9.62 16.82 38.09
CA GLN A 100 -11.06 16.88 38.40
C GLN A 100 -11.47 16.05 39.62
N SER A 101 -10.63 15.10 40.05
CA SER A 101 -10.86 14.26 41.23
C SER A 101 -10.14 14.75 42.50
N SER A 102 -9.54 15.95 42.46
CA SER A 102 -8.91 16.63 43.60
C SER A 102 -9.72 17.86 43.99
#